data_AF-A0A7X9GWP4-F1
#
_entry.id   AF-A0A7X9GWP4-F1
#
_cell.length_a   1.000
_cell.length_b   1.000
_cell.length_c   1.000
_cell.angle_alpha   90.00
_cell.angle_beta   90.00
_cell.angle_gamma   90.00
#
_symmetry.space_group_name_H-M   'P 1'
#
loop_
_entity.id
_entity.type
_entity.pdbx_description
1 polymer ?
#
loop_
_entity_poly.entity_id
_entity_poly.type
_entity_poly.pdbx_seq_one_letter_code
_entity_poly.pdbx_strand_id
1 'polypeptide(L)' 'GSMLPKVLSAIRFVESRSGRKAIITSLDMAEEALKGTAGTIIQ' A
#
# COMPACT_ATOMS: atom_id res chain seq x y z
N GLY A 1 16.13 1.45 1.47
CA GLY A 1 15.35 0.32 1.99
C GLY A 1 14.64 -0.36 0.84
N SER A 2 14.73 -1.69 0.73
CA SER A 2 14.17 -2.48 -0.37
C SER A 2 12.65 -2.68 -0.24
N MET A 3 12.07 -3.52 -1.10
CA MET A 3 10.64 -3.83 -1.10
C MET A 3 10.17 -4.66 0.10
N LEU A 4 10.98 -5.61 0.59
CA LEU A 4 10.60 -6.49 1.69
C LEU A 4 10.12 -5.74 2.96
N PRO A 5 10.87 -4.76 3.52
CA PRO A 5 10.39 -4.04 4.69
C PRO A 5 9.12 -3.22 4.41
N LYS A 6 8.92 -2.72 3.18
CA LYS A 6 7.70 -1.97 2.81
C LYS A 6 6.47 -2.88 2.84
N VAL A 7 6.60 -4.08 2.29
CA VAL A 7 5.52 -5.08 2.27
C VAL A 7 5.18 -5.54 3.69
N LEU A 8 6.19 -5.86 4.51
CA LEU A 8 5.96 -6.29 5.89
C LEU A 8 5.25 -5.21 6.74
N SER A 9 5.63 -3.94 6.59
CA SER A 9 4.96 -2.83 7.28
C SER A 9 3.51 -2.64 6.80
N ALA A 10 3.25 -2.77 5.50
CA ALA A 10 1.92 -2.66 4.95
C ALA A 10 0.99 -3.79 5.41
N ILE A 11 1.48 -5.03 5.45
CA ILE A 11 0.76 -6.20 6.01
C ILE A 11 0.37 -5.92 7.46
N ARG A 12 1.34 -5.53 8.30
CA ARG A 12 1.09 -5.20 9.72
C ARG A 12 0.05 -4.10 9.90
N PHE A 13 0.05 -3.09 9.02
CA PHE A 13 -0.94 -2.01 9.06
C PHE A 13 -2.35 -2.50 8.71
N VAL A 14 -2.49 -3.33 7.67
CA VAL A 14 -3.79 -3.87 7.25
C VAL A 14 -4.35 -4.84 8.29
N GLU A 15 -3.52 -5.72 8.85
CA GLU A 15 -3.92 -6.68 9.88
C GLU A 15 -4.35 -6.02 11.20
N SER A 16 -3.88 -4.80 11.48
CA SER A 16 -4.17 -4.13 12.75
C SER A 16 -5.62 -3.69 12.94
N ARG A 17 -6.43 -3.60 11.87
CA ARG A 17 -7.88 -3.36 11.94
C ARG A 17 -8.56 -3.69 10.63
N SER A 18 -9.70 -4.38 10.71
CA SER A 18 -10.57 -4.65 9.55
C SER A 18 -10.91 -3.38 8.77
N GLY A 19 -10.90 -3.47 7.44
CA GLY A 19 -11.21 -2.38 6.52
C GLY A 19 -10.06 -1.41 6.25
N ARG A 20 -8.85 -1.67 6.78
CA ARG A 20 -7.65 -0.89 6.42
C ARG A 20 -7.09 -1.34 5.07
N LYS A 21 -6.54 -0.39 4.33
CA LYS A 21 -5.88 -0.61 3.05
C LYS A 21 -4.57 0.15 3.03
N ALA A 22 -3.52 -0.49 2.53
CA ALA A 22 -2.22 0.12 2.28
C ALA A 22 -1.94 0.12 0.77
N ILE A 23 -1.26 1.17 0.29
CA ILE A 23 -0.91 1.34 -1.10
C ILE A 23 0.58 1.60 -1.18
N ILE A 24 1.30 0.79 -1.95
CA ILE A 24 2.71 1.03 -2.28
C ILE A 24 2.76 1.48 -3.74
N THR A 25 3.14 2.74 -3.96
CA THR A 25 3.24 3.35 -5.29
C THR A 25 4.41 4.32 -5.36
N SER A 26 4.75 4.76 -6.57
CA SER A 26 5.65 5.88 -6.82
C SER A 26 4.90 7.21 -6.72
N LEU A 27 5.64 8.30 -6.47
CA LEU A 27 5.05 9.62 -6.19
C LEU A 27 4.24 10.18 -7.37
N ASP A 28 4.70 9.93 -8.58
CA ASP A 28 4.07 10.30 -9.85
C ASP A 28 2.71 9.62 -10.07
N MET A 29 2.50 8.42 -9.51
CA MET A 29 1.24 7.66 -9.62
C MET A 29 0.37 7.75 -8.35
N ALA A 30 0.61 8.73 -7.48
CA ALA A 30 -0.09 8.83 -6.20
C ALA A 30 -1.61 9.03 -6.37
N GLU A 31 -2.03 9.84 -7.34
CA GLU A 31 -3.43 10.15 -7.57
C GLU A 31 -4.20 8.94 -8.13
N GLU A 32 -3.65 8.26 -9.12
CA GLU A 32 -4.18 7.03 -9.72
C GLU A 32 -4.24 5.90 -8.70
N ALA A 33 -3.24 5.81 -7.82
CA ALA A 33 -3.21 4.78 -6.80
C ALA A 33 -4.31 4.99 -5.75
N LEU A 34 -4.62 6.25 -5.38
CA LEU A 34 -5.77 6.57 -4.52
C LEU A 34 -7.11 6.21 -5.18
N LYS A 35 -7.21 6.34 -6.51
CA LYS A 35 -8.36 5.88 -7.31
C LYS A 35 -8.41 4.36 -7.48
N GLY A 36 -7.35 3.65 -7.07
CA GLY A 36 -7.23 2.19 -7.18
C GLY A 36 -6.83 1.69 -8.56
N THR A 37 -6.36 2.56 -9.45
CA THR A 37 -5.98 2.23 -10.83
C THR A 37 -4.46 2.10 -11.03
N ALA A 38 -3.67 2.30 -9.97
CA ALA A 38 -2.22 2.13 -9.98
C ALA A 38 -1.68 1.64 -8.61
N GLY A 39 -0.41 1.25 -8.60
CA GLY A 39 0.30 0.79 -7.40
C GLY A 39 -0.08 -0.63 -6.95
N THR A 40 0.54 -1.07 -5.86
CA THR A 40 0.22 -2.34 -5.19
C THR A 40 -0.67 -2.09 -3.99
N ILE A 41 -1.86 -2.69 -4.03
CA ILE A 41 -2.88 -2.57 -2.97
C ILE A 41 -2.79 -3.80 -2.06
N ILE A 42 -2.72 -3.55 -0.76
CA ILE A 42 -2.80 -4.58 0.29
C ILE A 42 -4.02 -4.23 1.15
N GLN A 43 -4.92 -5.20 1.37
CA GLN A 43 -6.24 -5.02 1.99
C GLN A 43 -6.66 -6.27 2.75
#